data_AF-A0A365HAE2-F1
#
_entry.id   AF-A0A365HAE2-F1
#
_cell.length_a   1.000
_cell.length_b   1.000
_cell.length_c   1.000
_cell.angle_alpha   90.00
_cell.angle_beta   90.00
_cell.angle_gamma   90.00
#
_symmetry.space_group_name_H-M   'P 1'
#
loop_
_entity.id
_entity.type
_entity.pdbx_description
1 polymer ?
#
loop_
_entity_poly.entity_id
_entity_poly.type
_entity_poly.pdbx_seq_one_letter_code
_entity_poly.pdbx_strand_id
1 'polypeptide(L)'
;MPSSRLLVGQSYSLRASGFLPGESVQFRIFFSSSVIRYRLVHPPPSGQAWPIFSGQPHAGRYRVTAYGVRSGRVARAGFQVGA
;
A
#
# COMPACT_ATOMS: atom_id res chain seq x y z
N MET A 1 14.82 -3.47 -7.65
CA MET A 1 13.51 -3.01 -7.13
C MET A 1 12.61 -2.83 -8.34
N PRO A 2 11.48 -3.54 -8.50
CA PRO A 2 10.62 -3.33 -9.66
C PRO A 2 9.95 -1.95 -9.56
N SER A 3 10.28 -1.05 -10.47
CA SER A 3 9.70 0.30 -10.55
C SER A 3 8.50 0.28 -11.48
N SER A 4 7.32 0.05 -10.93
CA SER A 4 6.06 0.21 -11.68
C SER A 4 5.78 1.70 -11.87
N ARG A 5 5.77 2.17 -13.12
CA ARG A 5 5.45 3.55 -13.48
C ARG A 5 3.94 3.66 -13.66
N LEU A 6 3.26 4.37 -12.76
CA LEU A 6 1.82 4.63 -12.86
C LEU A 6 1.59 5.99 -13.54
N LEU A 7 0.53 6.10 -14.35
CA LEU A 7 0.10 7.38 -14.93
C LEU A 7 -0.80 8.13 -13.96
N VAL A 8 -0.73 9.47 -13.99
CA VAL A 8 -1.65 10.34 -13.24
C VAL A 8 -3.09 10.00 -13.61
N GLY A 9 -3.94 9.85 -12.59
CA GLY A 9 -5.37 9.59 -12.78
C GLY A 9 -5.79 8.13 -12.81
N GLN A 10 -4.84 7.18 -12.80
CA GLN A 10 -5.16 5.76 -12.70
C GLN A 10 -5.30 5.30 -11.24
N SER A 11 -6.25 4.38 -11.02
CA SER A 11 -6.32 3.63 -9.77
C SER A 11 -5.15 2.65 -9.69
N TYR A 12 -4.64 2.42 -8.48
CA TYR A 12 -3.57 1.46 -8.25
C TYR A 12 -3.94 0.50 -7.12
N SER A 13 -3.57 -0.76 -7.29
CA SER A 13 -3.71 -1.80 -6.27
C SER A 13 -2.35 -2.06 -5.63
N LEU A 14 -2.36 -2.29 -4.33
CA LEU A 14 -1.19 -2.72 -3.59
C LEU A 14 -1.44 -4.14 -3.09
N ARG A 15 -0.41 -4.98 -3.17
CA ARG A 15 -0.43 -6.33 -2.61
C ARG A 15 0.60 -6.42 -1.50
N ALA A 16 0.19 -6.92 -0.35
CA ALA A 16 1.11 -7.30 0.70
C ALA A 16 0.74 -8.69 1.25
N SER A 17 1.75 -9.48 1.59
CA SER A 17 1.62 -10.87 2.02
C SER A 17 2.52 -11.15 3.22
N GLY A 18 2.25 -12.27 3.91
CA GLY A 18 3.02 -12.66 5.09
C GLY A 18 2.44 -12.15 6.41
N PHE A 19 1.17 -11.74 6.42
CA PHE A 19 0.42 -11.42 7.64
C PHE A 19 -0.35 -12.65 8.13
N LEU A 20 -0.74 -12.65 9.41
CA LEU A 20 -1.51 -13.76 9.95
C LEU A 20 -2.92 -13.79 9.33
N PRO A 21 -3.51 -14.98 9.12
CA PRO A 21 -4.91 -15.11 8.72
C PRO A 21 -5.84 -14.31 9.65
N GLY A 22 -6.69 -13.45 9.08
CA GLY A 22 -7.66 -12.64 9.83
C GLY A 22 -7.08 -11.46 10.63
N GLU A 23 -5.78 -11.16 10.50
CA GLU A 23 -5.17 -10.01 11.18
C GLU A 23 -5.43 -8.70 10.45
N SER A 24 -5.88 -7.66 11.14
CA SER A 24 -5.99 -6.33 10.53
C SER A 24 -4.63 -5.79 10.08
N VAL A 25 -4.53 -5.39 8.81
CA VAL A 25 -3.34 -4.80 8.19
C VAL A 25 -3.59 -3.32 7.87
N GLN A 26 -2.78 -2.45 8.46
CA GLN A 26 -2.82 -1.00 8.25
C GLN A 26 -1.91 -0.61 7.09
N PHE A 27 -2.48 -0.12 5.99
CA PHE A 27 -1.74 0.45 4.88
C PHE A 27 -1.66 1.97 5.03
N ARG A 28 -0.45 2.52 4.87
CA ARG A 28 -0.19 3.96 4.81
C ARG A 28 0.60 4.27 3.56
N ILE A 29 0.15 5.27 2.82
CA ILE A 29 0.84 5.76 1.62
C ILE A 29 1.37 7.14 1.93
N PHE A 30 2.65 7.33 1.64
CA PHE A 30 3.39 8.55 1.87
C PHE A 30 3.77 9.21 0.56
N PHE A 31 3.58 10.53 0.50
CA PHE A 31 4.09 11.41 -0.54
C PHE A 31 4.81 12.58 0.13
N SER A 32 6.06 12.85 -0.26
CA SER A 32 6.90 13.88 0.38
C SER A 32 6.91 13.83 1.92
N SER A 33 6.98 12.61 2.48
CA SER A 33 6.95 12.31 3.93
C SER A 33 5.61 12.49 4.65
N SER A 34 4.58 13.01 4.00
CA SER A 34 3.22 13.08 4.54
C SER A 34 2.42 11.83 4.22
N VAL A 35 1.63 11.32 5.17
CA VAL A 35 0.65 10.28 4.90
C VAL A 35 -0.51 10.90 4.14
N ILE A 36 -0.71 10.49 2.90
CA ILE A 36 -1.77 11.01 2.03
C ILE A 36 -2.98 10.06 1.94
N ARG A 37 -2.77 8.77 2.23
CA ARG A 37 -3.82 7.76 2.24
C ARG A 37 -3.57 6.75 3.34
N TYR A 38 -4.67 6.29 3.92
CA TYR A 38 -4.71 5.27 4.95
C TYR A 38 -5.83 4.28 4.63
N ARG A 39 -5.58 2.99 4.84
CA ARG A 39 -6.61 1.96 4.73
C ARG A 39 -6.32 0.79 5.66
N LEU A 40 -7.30 0.39 6.45
CA LEU A 40 -7.27 -0.85 7.22
C LEU A 40 -7.91 -1.95 6.36
N VAL A 41 -7.25 -3.09 6.24
CA VAL A 41 -7.78 -4.26 5.52
C VAL A 41 -7.73 -5.47 6.44
N HIS A 42 -8.78 -6.28 6.42
CA HIS A 42 -8.80 -7.60 7.03
C HIS A 42 -8.51 -8.61 5.91
N PRO A 43 -7.27 -9.13 5.81
CA PRO A 43 -6.91 -10.11 4.80
C PRO A 43 -7.77 -11.36 4.99
N PRO A 44 -8.22 -11.99 3.89
CA PRO A 44 -8.83 -13.30 3.93
C PRO A 44 -7.90 -14.35 4.59
N PRO A 45 -8.40 -15.56 4.88
CA PRO A 45 -7.62 -16.64 5.52
C PRO A 45 -6.31 -17.00 4.81
N SER A 46 -6.11 -16.59 3.56
CA SER A 46 -4.86 -16.73 2.81
C SER A 46 -3.71 -15.84 3.29
N GLY A 47 -3.95 -14.89 4.20
CA GLY A 47 -2.92 -13.99 4.75
C GLY A 47 -2.41 -12.93 3.76
N GLN A 48 -3.13 -12.71 2.66
CA GLN A 48 -2.80 -11.71 1.64
C GLN A 48 -3.77 -10.53 1.71
N ALA A 49 -3.24 -9.31 1.84
CA ALA A 49 -4.02 -8.08 1.86
C ALA A 49 -3.88 -7.31 0.53
N TRP A 50 -5.01 -6.88 -0.02
CA TRP A 50 -5.11 -6.28 -1.35
C TRP A 50 -5.94 -4.98 -1.36
N PRO A 51 -5.47 -3.89 -0.73
CA PRO A 51 -6.16 -2.62 -0.83
C PRO A 51 -6.07 -2.06 -2.26
N ILE A 52 -7.23 -1.65 -2.78
CA ILE A 52 -7.33 -0.82 -3.98
C ILE A 52 -7.35 0.64 -3.52
N PHE A 53 -6.46 1.47 -4.06
CA PHE A 53 -6.50 2.90 -3.84
C PHE A 53 -6.91 3.58 -5.14
N SER A 54 -8.11 4.17 -5.12
CA SER A 54 -8.61 5.00 -6.22
C SER A 54 -8.28 6.47 -5.97
N GLY A 55 -8.08 7.21 -7.05
CA GLY A 55 -7.79 8.64 -7.04
C GLY A 55 -6.71 9.01 -8.05
N GLN A 56 -6.51 10.32 -8.24
CA GLN A 56 -5.50 10.86 -9.15
C GLN A 56 -4.23 11.15 -8.34
N PRO A 57 -3.24 10.24 -8.28
CA PRO A 57 -1.98 10.56 -7.62
C PRO A 57 -1.22 11.63 -8.41
N HIS A 58 -0.61 12.58 -7.71
CA HIS A 58 0.33 13.53 -8.30
C HIS A 58 1.57 12.81 -8.83
N ALA A 59 2.25 13.40 -9.80
CA ALA A 59 3.54 12.88 -10.24
C ALA A 59 4.56 12.94 -9.08
N GLY A 60 5.33 11.86 -8.93
CA GLY A 60 6.43 11.79 -7.97
C GLY A 60 6.59 10.43 -7.31
N ARG A 61 7.40 10.40 -6.25
CA ARG A 61 7.79 9.16 -5.56
C ARG A 61 6.92 8.92 -4.34
N TYR A 62 6.35 7.73 -4.29
CA TYR A 62 5.49 7.27 -3.20
C TYR A 62 6.19 6.19 -2.40
N ARG A 63 5.92 6.18 -1.09
CA ARG A 63 6.29 5.09 -0.19
C ARG A 63 5.02 4.48 0.39
N VAL A 64 5.03 3.18 0.60
CA VAL A 64 3.91 2.43 1.17
C VAL A 64 4.44 1.63 2.33
N THR A 65 3.70 1.62 3.44
CA THR A 65 3.92 0.69 4.54
C THR A 65 2.65 -0.10 4.81
N ALA A 66 2.79 -1.39 5.02
CA ALA A 66 1.74 -2.26 5.53
C ALA A 66 2.16 -2.78 6.92
N TYR A 67 1.35 -2.51 7.94
CA TYR A 67 1.61 -2.88 9.34
C TYR A 67 0.57 -3.89 9.80
N GLY A 68 1.00 -5.07 10.22
CA GLY A 68 0.14 -6.06 10.85
C GLY A 68 -0.09 -5.72 12.31
N VAL A 69 -1.35 -5.51 12.71
CA VAL A 69 -1.71 -5.07 14.07
C VAL A 69 -1.42 -6.14 15.13
N ARG A 70 -1.55 -7.42 14.79
CA ARG A 70 -1.40 -8.54 15.74
C ARG A 70 0.01 -9.14 15.74
N SER A 71 0.61 -9.27 14.57
CA SER A 71 1.94 -9.84 14.35
C SER A 71 3.06 -8.82 14.50
N GLY A 72 2.76 -7.52 14.45
CA GLY A 72 3.74 -6.44 14.44
C GLY A 72 4.59 -6.38 13.17
N ARG A 73 4.28 -7.20 12.15
CA ARG A 73 5.07 -7.28 10.92
C ARG A 73 4.92 -6.00 10.08
N VAL A 74 6.01 -5.57 9.47
CA VAL A 74 6.04 -4.38 8.61
C VAL A 74 6.56 -4.74 7.23
N ALA A 75 5.74 -4.51 6.20
CA ALA A 75 6.17 -4.54 4.81
C ALA A 75 6.30 -3.11 4.27
N ARG A 76 7.31 -2.87 3.44
CA ARG A 76 7.59 -1.55 2.84
C ARG A 76 7.78 -1.70 1.33
N ALA A 77 7.21 -0.79 0.57
CA ALA A 77 7.38 -0.70 -0.87
C ALA A 77 7.45 0.76 -1.32
N GLY A 78 7.95 0.99 -2.53
CA GLY A 78 7.93 2.30 -3.16
C GLY A 78 7.52 2.18 -4.62
N PHE A 79 6.85 3.21 -5.13
CA PHE A 79 6.47 3.30 -6.54
C PHE A 79 6.60 4.74 -7.04
N GLN A 80 6.62 4.92 -8.36
CA GLN A 80 6.74 6.22 -8.99
C GLN A 80 5.53 6.47 -9.89
N VAL A 81 4.95 7.65 -9.74
CA VAL A 81 3.87 8.14 -10.61
C VAL A 81 4.51 9.13 -11.58
N GLY A 82 4.44 8.81 -12.87
CA GLY A 82 4.85 9.71 -13.95
C GLY A 82 3.68 10.57 -14.38
N ALA A 83 3.98 11.80 -14.80
CA ALA A 83 3.05 12.61 -15.59
C ALA A 83 2.78 11.93 -16.94
#